data_AF-A0A9W9Z9R8-F1
#
_entry.id   AF-A0A9W9Z9R8-F1
#
_cell.length_a   1.000
_cell.length_b   1.000
_cell.length_c   1.000
_cell.angle_alpha   90.00
_cell.angle_beta   90.00
_cell.angle_gamma   90.00
#
_symmetry.space_group_name_H-M   'P 1'
#
loop_
_entity.id
_entity.type
_entity.pdbx_description
1 polymer ?
#
loop_
_entity_poly.entity_id
_entity_poly.type
_entity_poly.pdbx_seq_one_letter_code
_entity_poly.pdbx_strand_id
1 'polypeptide(L)'
;MYLAIVEHVLYHSQGKHSPVRFGQKVEDFKEILAEIGKVALECLLKDDHVFEYDQLSAAILCEESLIIGLLQVSEYAENLQPAGMVSFIHKSIQEFLAAWYITYRCVPEGNLGGIEEHALTLKDCEAWENVFQFICGLSDDGAVKVLEHLTSVRISDPTLDLSKIIPDVENETDVPLCYVTDKHTRFSDLVYNSFQEVHSKAELLSHCFNCTGGTVLVTKQLTELLQKAKVKDLTQVTHSVNFLHCFDSSPSPRLNEIELSPTSVGTVKLASLLPRFNNIISLCLDLSGCCAAAVVDTLVISITYKTLSGYRCRVE
;
A
#
# COMPACT_ATOMS: atom_id res chain seq x y z
N MET A 1 5.23 6.74 -12.25
CA MET A 1 6.59 6.50 -12.81
C MET A 1 6.61 5.27 -13.71
N TYR A 2 6.22 4.09 -13.22
CA TYR A 2 6.24 2.83 -13.99
C TYR A 2 5.39 2.88 -15.26
N LEU A 3 4.19 3.47 -15.20
CA LEU A 3 3.37 3.71 -16.39
C LEU A 3 4.16 4.46 -17.48
N ALA A 4 4.89 5.52 -17.11
CA ALA A 4 5.71 6.31 -18.03
C ALA A 4 6.92 5.52 -18.57
N ILE A 5 7.50 4.60 -17.79
CA ILE A 5 8.57 3.72 -18.25
C ILE A 5 8.03 2.76 -19.31
N VAL A 6 6.89 2.09 -19.03
CA VAL A 6 6.26 1.15 -19.94
C VAL A 6 5.79 1.86 -21.22
N GLU A 7 5.16 3.03 -21.09
CA GLU A 7 4.87 3.93 -22.21
C GLU A 7 6.10 4.16 -23.08
N HIS A 8 7.19 4.62 -22.46
CA HIS A 8 8.40 4.97 -23.18
C HIS A 8 8.98 3.76 -23.94
N VAL A 9 8.98 2.58 -23.30
CA VAL A 9 9.39 1.33 -23.91
C VAL A 9 8.54 1.02 -25.14
N LEU A 10 7.20 1.04 -25.01
CA LEU A 10 6.27 0.70 -26.08
C LEU A 10 6.39 1.66 -27.28
N TYR A 11 6.53 2.97 -27.04
CA TYR A 11 6.72 3.95 -28.13
C TYR A 11 8.06 3.77 -28.84
N HIS A 12 9.13 3.49 -28.09
CA HIS A 12 10.46 3.34 -28.67
C HIS A 12 10.57 2.06 -29.53
N SER A 13 9.86 0.99 -29.18
CA SER A 13 9.79 -0.23 -29.99
C SER A 13 9.14 -0.03 -31.36
N GLN A 14 8.12 0.84 -31.48
CA GLN A 14 7.42 1.07 -32.75
C GLN A 14 8.19 1.91 -33.76
N GLY A 15 9.08 2.80 -33.29
CA GLY A 15 9.89 3.68 -34.15
C GLY A 15 10.84 2.94 -35.12
N LYS A 16 11.01 1.62 -34.96
CA LYS A 16 11.84 0.79 -35.85
C LYS A 16 11.11 0.22 -37.07
N HIS A 17 9.76 0.17 -37.09
CA HIS A 17 9.02 -0.54 -38.15
C HIS A 17 7.79 0.19 -38.75
N SER A 18 7.41 1.39 -38.30
CA SER A 18 6.31 2.16 -38.92
C SER A 18 6.49 3.68 -38.76
N PRO A 19 5.91 4.53 -39.64
CA PRO A 19 5.97 5.98 -39.44
C PRO A 19 5.27 6.32 -38.13
N VAL A 20 5.93 7.10 -37.28
CA VAL A 20 5.44 7.57 -35.98
C VAL A 20 4.01 8.10 -36.12
N ARG A 21 3.02 7.33 -35.66
CA ARG A 21 1.65 7.81 -35.53
C ARG A 21 1.60 8.67 -34.27
N PHE A 22 1.80 9.98 -34.45
CA PHE A 22 1.58 10.96 -33.40
C PHE A 22 0.16 10.81 -32.84
N GLY A 23 0.03 10.39 -31.57
CA GLY A 23 -1.24 10.37 -30.84
C GLY A 23 -1.71 9.05 -30.23
N GLN A 24 -0.95 7.95 -30.35
CA GLN A 24 -1.25 6.72 -29.59
C GLN A 24 -1.12 6.97 -28.08
N LYS A 25 -1.96 6.30 -27.28
CA LYS A 25 -1.92 6.31 -25.81
C LYS A 25 -1.73 4.88 -25.27
N VAL A 26 -1.40 4.70 -23.99
CA VAL A 26 -1.22 3.34 -23.39
C VAL A 26 -2.44 2.46 -23.57
N GLU A 27 -3.61 3.09 -23.59
CA GLU A 27 -4.90 2.45 -23.79
C GLU A 27 -4.93 1.64 -25.09
N ASP A 28 -4.16 2.02 -26.10
CA ASP A 28 -4.03 1.28 -27.36
C ASP A 28 -3.26 -0.05 -27.19
N PHE A 29 -2.48 -0.18 -26.12
CA PHE A 29 -1.70 -1.37 -25.76
C PHE A 29 -2.32 -2.17 -24.61
N LYS A 30 -3.49 -1.76 -24.10
CA LYS A 30 -4.11 -2.34 -22.90
C LYS A 30 -4.27 -3.86 -22.98
N GLU A 31 -4.69 -4.35 -24.14
CA GLU A 31 -4.92 -5.79 -24.38
C GLU A 31 -3.60 -6.57 -24.41
N ILE A 32 -2.58 -6.06 -25.11
CA ILE A 32 -1.25 -6.69 -25.18
C ILE A 32 -0.60 -6.72 -23.79
N LEU A 33 -0.66 -5.61 -23.06
CA LEU A 33 -0.15 -5.53 -21.69
C LEU A 33 -0.89 -6.46 -20.74
N ALA A 34 -2.19 -6.68 -20.93
CA ALA A 34 -2.95 -7.65 -20.16
C ALA A 34 -2.48 -9.10 -20.44
N GLU A 35 -2.22 -9.44 -21.70
CA GLU A 35 -1.72 -10.78 -22.04
C GLU A 35 -0.32 -11.04 -21.47
N ILE A 36 0.60 -10.06 -21.57
CA ILE A 36 1.93 -10.16 -20.94
C ILE A 36 1.79 -10.20 -19.41
N GLY A 37 0.92 -9.37 -18.86
CA GLY A 37 0.65 -9.29 -17.42
C GLY A 37 0.08 -10.59 -16.83
N LYS A 38 -0.70 -11.33 -17.61
CA LYS A 38 -1.19 -12.66 -17.21
C LYS A 38 -0.02 -13.62 -16.94
N VAL A 39 0.92 -13.71 -17.88
CA VAL A 39 2.13 -14.53 -17.72
C VAL A 39 2.98 -14.04 -16.55
N ALA A 40 3.10 -12.71 -16.40
CA ALA A 40 3.81 -12.11 -15.26
C ALA A 40 3.23 -12.55 -13.91
N LEU A 41 1.90 -12.54 -13.78
CA LEU A 41 1.19 -12.99 -12.59
C LEU A 41 1.36 -14.49 -12.35
N GLU A 42 1.18 -15.32 -13.38
CA GLU A 42 1.35 -16.77 -13.26
C GLU A 42 2.77 -17.16 -12.81
N CYS A 43 3.78 -16.44 -13.29
CA CYS A 43 5.16 -16.60 -12.84
C CYS A 43 5.33 -16.18 -11.37
N LEU A 44 4.80 -15.02 -10.98
CA LEU A 44 4.87 -14.55 -9.58
C LEU A 44 4.21 -15.52 -8.60
N LEU A 45 3.05 -16.09 -8.96
CA LEU A 45 2.34 -17.07 -8.13
C LEU A 45 3.15 -18.37 -7.91
N LYS A 46 4.06 -18.70 -8.84
CA LYS A 46 4.95 -19.86 -8.75
C LYS A 46 6.35 -19.53 -8.18
N ASP A 47 6.62 -18.25 -7.88
CA ASP A 47 7.96 -17.72 -7.59
C ASP A 47 8.98 -17.96 -8.73
N ASP A 48 8.47 -18.08 -9.96
CA ASP A 48 9.26 -18.25 -11.17
C ASP A 48 9.64 -16.88 -11.78
N HIS A 49 10.87 -16.78 -12.27
CA HIS A 49 11.42 -15.56 -12.87
C HIS A 49 11.70 -15.72 -14.37
N VAL A 50 11.50 -16.93 -14.89
CA VAL A 50 11.69 -17.32 -16.29
C VAL A 50 10.49 -18.12 -16.75
N PHE A 51 10.13 -17.99 -18.02
CA PHE A 51 9.04 -18.74 -18.66
C PHE A 51 9.40 -19.07 -20.11
N GLU A 52 8.71 -20.05 -20.67
CA GLU A 52 8.93 -20.48 -22.05
C GLU A 52 8.28 -19.48 -23.02
N TYR A 53 8.97 -19.16 -24.11
CA TYR A 53 8.49 -18.18 -25.11
C TYR A 53 7.10 -18.51 -25.68
N ASP A 54 6.74 -19.79 -25.75
CA ASP A 54 5.45 -20.28 -26.25
C ASP A 54 4.27 -20.05 -25.30
N GLN A 55 4.54 -19.66 -24.04
CA GLN A 55 3.51 -19.21 -23.10
C GLN A 55 2.94 -17.84 -23.48
N LEU A 56 3.62 -17.07 -24.34
CA LEU A 56 3.08 -15.84 -24.91
C LEU A 56 2.07 -16.16 -26.03
N SER A 57 0.96 -15.43 -26.05
CA SER A 57 -0.06 -15.63 -27.08
C SER A 57 0.45 -15.25 -28.48
N ALA A 58 -0.07 -15.91 -29.52
CA ALA A 58 0.33 -15.66 -30.90
C ALA A 58 0.10 -14.19 -31.34
N ALA A 59 -0.83 -13.48 -30.69
CA ALA A 59 -1.05 -12.05 -30.91
C ALA A 59 0.15 -11.21 -30.45
N ILE A 60 0.74 -11.55 -29.29
CA ILE A 60 1.95 -10.91 -28.78
C ILE A 60 3.15 -11.24 -29.70
N LEU A 61 3.29 -12.51 -30.09
CA LEU A 61 4.41 -12.98 -30.93
C LEU A 61 4.45 -12.30 -32.31
N CYS A 62 3.29 -11.98 -32.89
CA CYS A 62 3.21 -11.20 -34.14
C CYS A 62 3.71 -9.75 -33.99
N GLU A 63 3.78 -9.24 -32.77
CA GLU A 63 4.24 -7.91 -32.41
C GLU A 63 5.62 -7.95 -31.71
N GLU A 64 6.49 -8.84 -32.18
CA GLU A 64 7.84 -9.14 -31.67
C GLU A 64 8.64 -7.88 -31.26
N SER A 65 8.49 -6.77 -32.00
CA SER A 65 9.16 -5.49 -31.69
C SER A 65 8.76 -4.87 -30.34
N LEU A 66 7.53 -5.05 -29.85
CA LEU A 66 7.01 -4.47 -28.60
C LEU A 66 7.46 -5.24 -27.35
N ILE A 67 7.85 -6.50 -27.55
CA ILE A 67 8.29 -7.42 -26.49
C ILE A 67 9.72 -7.10 -26.02
N ILE A 68 10.59 -6.68 -26.94
CA ILE A 68 12.06 -6.57 -26.75
C ILE A 68 12.47 -5.60 -25.62
N GLY A 69 11.61 -4.65 -25.26
CA GLY A 69 11.91 -3.69 -24.20
C GLY A 69 11.39 -4.07 -22.81
N LEU A 70 10.52 -5.09 -22.70
CA LEU A 70 9.95 -5.55 -21.43
C LEU A 70 10.45 -6.94 -21.04
N LEU A 71 10.87 -7.74 -22.02
CA LEU A 71 11.36 -9.09 -21.85
C LEU A 71 12.80 -9.23 -22.35
N GLN A 72 13.54 -10.12 -21.70
CA GLN A 72 14.87 -10.56 -22.10
C GLN A 72 14.79 -12.03 -22.51
N VAL A 73 15.15 -12.33 -23.76
CA VAL A 73 15.26 -13.70 -24.25
C VAL A 73 16.66 -14.24 -23.96
N SER A 74 16.73 -15.45 -23.43
CA SER A 74 17.96 -16.20 -23.19
C SER A 74 17.90 -17.51 -23.99
N GLU A 75 18.88 -17.72 -24.86
CA GLU A 75 19.05 -18.97 -25.58
C GLU A 75 20.01 -19.87 -24.77
N TYR A 76 19.50 -21.00 -24.28
CA TYR A 76 20.37 -22.04 -23.74
C TYR A 76 20.97 -22.84 -24.90
N ALA A 77 22.30 -22.84 -25.01
CA ALA A 77 23.01 -23.49 -26.11
C ALA A 77 22.95 -25.03 -26.11
N GLU A 78 22.33 -25.68 -25.11
CA GLU A 78 22.56 -27.11 -24.85
C GLU A 78 21.34 -28.04 -24.92
N ASN A 79 20.11 -27.58 -25.19
CA ASN A 79 18.94 -28.48 -25.24
C ASN A 79 18.20 -28.45 -26.59
N LEU A 80 17.87 -29.65 -27.10
CA LEU A 80 17.21 -29.98 -28.38
C LEU A 80 15.73 -29.52 -28.49
N GLN A 81 15.32 -28.49 -27.76
CA GLN A 81 14.00 -27.86 -27.82
C GLN A 81 14.20 -26.38 -28.18
N PRO A 82 13.61 -25.85 -29.28
CA PRO A 82 13.81 -24.46 -29.70
C PRO A 82 13.10 -23.42 -28.82
N ALA A 83 12.58 -23.79 -27.65
CA ALA A 83 11.86 -22.87 -26.78
C ALA A 83 12.86 -21.96 -26.06
N GLY A 84 13.11 -20.77 -26.61
CA GLY A 84 13.88 -19.73 -25.92
C GLY A 84 13.26 -19.45 -24.56
N MET A 85 14.08 -19.38 -23.51
CA MET A 85 13.62 -19.00 -22.17
C MET A 85 13.57 -17.48 -22.09
N VAL A 86 12.51 -16.95 -21.50
CA VAL A 86 12.23 -15.52 -21.42
C VAL A 86 12.17 -15.12 -19.96
N SER A 87 12.77 -13.99 -19.62
CA SER A 87 12.60 -13.34 -18.32
C SER A 87 12.09 -11.92 -18.49
N PHE A 88 11.47 -11.36 -17.45
CA PHE A 88 11.22 -9.93 -17.40
C PHE A 88 12.54 -9.18 -17.16
N ILE A 89 12.67 -7.97 -17.72
CA ILE A 89 13.89 -7.16 -17.54
C ILE A 89 14.19 -6.79 -16.09
N HIS A 90 13.16 -6.80 -15.23
CA HIS A 90 13.28 -6.54 -13.80
C HIS A 90 12.05 -7.04 -13.04
N LYS A 91 12.22 -7.46 -11.78
CA LYS A 91 11.11 -7.94 -10.92
C LYS A 91 9.99 -6.91 -10.77
N SER A 92 10.32 -5.64 -10.57
CA SER A 92 9.27 -4.60 -10.45
C SER A 92 8.52 -4.31 -11.75
N ILE A 93 9.11 -4.60 -12.92
CA ILE A 93 8.40 -4.54 -14.20
C ILE A 93 7.44 -5.73 -14.32
N GLN A 94 7.85 -6.93 -13.89
CA GLN A 94 6.97 -8.08 -13.78
C GLN A 94 5.79 -7.80 -12.83
N GLU A 95 6.06 -7.27 -11.63
CA GLU A 95 5.03 -6.89 -10.65
C GLU A 95 4.07 -5.84 -11.21
N PHE A 96 4.57 -4.84 -11.93
CA PHE A 96 3.73 -3.83 -12.57
C PHE A 96 2.84 -4.43 -13.67
N LEU A 97 3.36 -5.33 -14.51
CA LEU A 97 2.59 -5.99 -15.56
C LEU A 97 1.55 -6.94 -14.96
N ALA A 98 1.88 -7.66 -13.89
CA ALA A 98 0.92 -8.47 -13.15
C ALA A 98 -0.22 -7.60 -12.58
N ALA A 99 0.11 -6.46 -11.95
CA ALA A 99 -0.86 -5.48 -11.47
C ALA A 99 -1.74 -4.92 -12.59
N TRP A 100 -1.18 -4.69 -13.78
CA TRP A 100 -1.92 -4.28 -14.98
C TRP A 100 -2.99 -5.31 -15.35
N TYR A 101 -2.60 -6.59 -15.45
CA TYR A 101 -3.53 -7.67 -15.75
C TYR A 101 -4.63 -7.78 -14.68
N ILE A 102 -4.26 -7.78 -13.40
CA ILE A 102 -5.21 -7.85 -12.30
C ILE A 102 -6.22 -6.71 -12.38
N THR A 103 -5.72 -5.48 -12.52
CA THR A 103 -6.57 -4.28 -12.54
C THR A 103 -7.58 -4.29 -13.68
N TYR A 104 -7.18 -4.75 -14.87
CA TYR A 104 -8.01 -4.62 -16.07
C TYR A 104 -8.75 -5.89 -16.48
N ARG A 105 -8.42 -7.05 -15.88
CA ARG A 105 -9.09 -8.34 -16.15
C ARG A 105 -9.70 -8.97 -14.91
N CYS A 106 -9.00 -9.00 -13.79
CA CYS A 106 -9.45 -9.71 -12.58
C CYS A 106 -10.38 -8.86 -11.69
N VAL A 107 -10.04 -7.58 -11.47
CA VAL A 107 -10.84 -6.66 -10.65
C VAL A 107 -12.28 -6.50 -11.18
N PRO A 108 -12.52 -6.36 -12.50
CA PRO A 108 -13.89 -6.37 -13.06
C PRO A 108 -14.68 -7.66 -12.78
N GLU A 109 -13.99 -8.79 -12.61
CA GLU A 109 -14.58 -10.07 -12.19
C GLU A 109 -14.68 -10.22 -10.67
N GLY A 110 -14.19 -9.23 -9.92
CA GLY A 110 -14.32 -9.13 -8.47
C GLY A 110 -13.22 -9.81 -7.65
N ASN A 111 -12.08 -10.17 -8.25
CA ASN A 111 -10.97 -10.89 -7.58
C ASN A 111 -9.59 -10.26 -7.85
N LEU A 112 -8.56 -10.74 -7.15
CA LEU A 112 -7.16 -10.31 -7.32
C LEU A 112 -6.29 -11.35 -8.06
N GLY A 113 -6.87 -12.09 -9.01
CA GLY A 113 -6.13 -13.00 -9.88
C GLY A 113 -5.43 -14.14 -9.14
N GLY A 114 -6.01 -14.63 -8.04
CA GLY A 114 -5.44 -15.71 -7.24
C GLY A 114 -4.47 -15.27 -6.14
N ILE A 115 -4.09 -13.98 -6.08
CA ILE A 115 -3.28 -13.45 -4.96
C ILE A 115 -3.99 -13.69 -3.62
N GLU A 116 -5.32 -13.61 -3.60
CA GLU A 116 -6.14 -13.83 -2.39
C GLU A 116 -5.92 -15.20 -1.74
N GLU A 117 -5.47 -16.20 -2.50
CA GLU A 117 -5.16 -17.55 -2.02
C GLU A 117 -3.72 -17.68 -1.50
N HIS A 118 -2.84 -16.76 -1.88
CA HIS A 118 -1.40 -16.78 -1.58
C HIS A 118 -1.00 -15.75 -0.52
N ALA A 119 -1.73 -14.63 -0.41
CA ALA A 119 -1.46 -13.54 0.50
C ALA A 119 -2.34 -13.62 1.76
N LEU A 120 -2.25 -14.71 2.51
CA LEU A 120 -3.13 -14.98 3.66
C LEU A 120 -2.60 -14.44 4.99
N THR A 121 -1.29 -14.23 5.11
CA THR A 121 -0.65 -13.67 6.31
C THR A 121 -0.03 -12.31 6.02
N LEU A 122 0.25 -11.52 7.06
CA LEU A 122 0.97 -10.25 6.92
C LEU A 122 2.26 -10.40 6.10
N LYS A 123 3.04 -11.46 6.38
CA LYS A 123 4.31 -11.71 5.68
C LYS A 123 4.10 -11.98 4.19
N ASP A 124 3.05 -12.70 3.86
CA ASP A 124 2.73 -12.99 2.47
C ASP A 124 2.26 -11.70 1.78
N CYS A 125 1.38 -10.91 2.41
CA CYS A 125 0.95 -9.63 1.88
C CYS A 125 2.11 -8.66 1.63
N GLU A 126 3.12 -8.64 2.50
CA GLU A 126 4.34 -7.84 2.32
C GLU A 126 5.16 -8.28 1.10
N ALA A 127 5.16 -9.57 0.76
CA ALA A 127 5.80 -10.05 -0.47
C ALA A 127 5.09 -9.56 -1.74
N TRP A 128 3.80 -9.22 -1.64
CA TRP A 128 2.96 -8.68 -2.71
C TRP A 128 2.80 -7.15 -2.65
N GLU A 129 3.50 -6.46 -1.75
CA GLU A 129 3.30 -5.03 -1.49
C GLU A 129 3.41 -4.15 -2.75
N ASN A 130 4.41 -4.40 -3.60
CA ASN A 130 4.57 -3.64 -4.85
C ASN A 130 3.38 -3.84 -5.79
N VAL A 131 2.87 -5.07 -5.92
CA VAL A 131 1.71 -5.38 -6.76
C VAL A 131 0.47 -4.67 -6.23
N PHE A 132 0.25 -4.68 -4.92
CA PHE A 132 -0.84 -3.93 -4.28
C PHE A 132 -0.74 -2.43 -4.53
N GLN A 133 0.44 -1.83 -4.36
CA GLN A 133 0.66 -0.42 -4.65
C GLN A 133 0.36 -0.09 -6.12
N PHE A 134 0.80 -0.94 -7.07
CA PHE A 134 0.52 -0.74 -8.48
C PHE A 134 -0.98 -0.87 -8.81
N ILE A 135 -1.68 -1.86 -8.27
CA ILE A 135 -3.14 -2.00 -8.46
C ILE A 135 -3.86 -0.74 -7.97
N CYS A 136 -3.51 -0.27 -6.75
CA CYS A 136 -4.09 0.94 -6.18
C CYS A 136 -3.81 2.20 -7.03
N GLY A 137 -2.63 2.28 -7.63
CA GLY A 137 -2.24 3.39 -8.51
C GLY A 137 -2.78 3.30 -9.93
N LEU A 138 -3.33 2.16 -10.35
CA LEU A 138 -3.91 1.96 -11.68
C LEU A 138 -5.44 2.15 -11.70
N SER A 139 -6.14 1.90 -10.59
CA SER A 139 -7.59 2.06 -10.50
C SER A 139 -8.09 2.18 -9.05
N ASP A 140 -9.06 3.07 -8.82
CA ASP A 140 -9.75 3.18 -7.53
C ASP A 140 -10.53 1.90 -7.19
N ASP A 141 -11.15 1.22 -8.17
CA ASP A 141 -11.82 -0.07 -7.94
C ASP A 141 -10.82 -1.16 -7.54
N GLY A 142 -9.63 -1.11 -8.12
CA GLY A 142 -8.51 -1.98 -7.74
C GLY A 142 -8.06 -1.70 -6.30
N ALA A 143 -7.95 -0.42 -5.94
CA ALA A 143 -7.62 -0.02 -4.57
C ALA A 143 -8.66 -0.51 -3.55
N VAL A 144 -9.95 -0.39 -3.87
CA VAL A 144 -11.01 -0.94 -3.02
C VAL A 144 -10.81 -2.44 -2.82
N LYS A 145 -10.53 -3.20 -3.88
CA LYS A 145 -10.30 -4.65 -3.78
C LYS A 145 -9.08 -5.02 -2.94
N VAL A 146 -7.97 -4.30 -3.09
CA VAL A 146 -6.79 -4.48 -2.24
C VAL A 146 -7.11 -4.21 -0.77
N LEU A 147 -7.82 -3.11 -0.47
CA LEU A 147 -8.22 -2.77 0.89
C LEU A 147 -9.19 -3.79 1.50
N GLU A 148 -10.14 -4.31 0.71
CA GLU A 148 -11.02 -5.41 1.11
C GLU A 148 -10.23 -6.68 1.46
N HIS A 149 -9.25 -7.05 0.64
CA HIS A 149 -8.39 -8.20 0.90
C HIS A 149 -7.57 -8.01 2.18
N LEU A 150 -6.90 -6.87 2.37
CA LEU A 150 -6.15 -6.57 3.60
C LEU A 150 -7.07 -6.52 4.83
N THR A 151 -8.31 -6.07 4.66
CA THR A 151 -9.33 -6.14 5.73
C THR A 151 -9.62 -7.59 6.13
N SER A 152 -9.78 -8.49 5.16
CA SER A 152 -9.98 -9.93 5.41
C SER A 152 -8.79 -10.53 6.18
N VAL A 153 -7.55 -10.18 5.79
CA VAL A 153 -6.33 -10.63 6.47
C VAL A 153 -6.29 -10.15 7.92
N ARG A 154 -6.60 -8.87 8.18
CA ARG A 154 -6.72 -8.34 9.55
C ARG A 154 -7.78 -9.05 10.37
N ILE A 155 -8.95 -9.30 9.80
CA ILE A 155 -10.04 -10.00 10.50
C ILE A 155 -9.64 -11.44 10.83
N SER A 156 -8.87 -12.09 9.95
CA SER A 156 -8.41 -13.47 10.11
C SER A 156 -7.25 -13.62 11.10
N ASP A 157 -6.40 -12.60 11.25
CA ASP A 157 -5.35 -12.53 12.28
C ASP A 157 -5.63 -11.38 13.26
N PRO A 158 -6.31 -11.65 14.39
CA PRO A 158 -6.60 -10.64 15.41
C PRO A 158 -5.36 -9.95 16.00
N THR A 159 -4.15 -10.50 15.81
CA THR A 159 -2.89 -9.85 16.24
C THR A 159 -2.47 -8.68 15.35
N LEU A 160 -3.20 -8.43 14.26
CA LEU A 160 -3.08 -7.26 13.39
C LEU A 160 -4.13 -6.17 13.70
N ASP A 161 -5.18 -6.51 14.45
CA ASP A 161 -6.34 -5.66 14.63
C ASP A 161 -6.17 -4.71 15.82
N LEU A 162 -5.68 -3.51 15.52
CA LEU A 162 -5.50 -2.43 16.51
C LEU A 162 -6.81 -2.06 17.24
N SER A 163 -7.97 -2.26 16.62
CA SER A 163 -9.25 -1.98 17.29
C SER A 163 -9.49 -2.87 18.51
N LYS A 164 -8.81 -4.02 18.60
CA LYS A 164 -8.92 -4.97 19.72
C LYS A 164 -8.03 -4.62 20.91
N ILE A 165 -7.04 -3.75 20.72
CA ILE A 165 -6.12 -3.35 21.79
C ILE A 165 -6.52 -2.05 22.48
N ILE A 166 -7.55 -1.34 21.98
CA ILE A 166 -8.09 -0.17 22.68
C ILE A 166 -9.02 -0.67 23.81
N PRO A 167 -8.66 -0.46 25.09
CA PRO A 167 -9.52 -0.86 26.19
C PRO A 167 -10.76 0.02 26.27
N ASP A 168 -11.88 -0.59 26.66
CA ASP A 168 -13.15 0.10 26.86
C ASP A 168 -13.02 1.11 28.01
N VAL A 169 -13.34 2.38 27.74
CA VAL A 169 -13.05 3.52 28.65
C VAL A 169 -13.82 3.41 29.98
N GLU A 170 -14.89 2.61 30.01
CA GLU A 170 -15.81 2.55 31.14
C GLU A 170 -15.41 1.60 32.28
N ASN A 171 -14.48 0.65 32.08
CA ASN A 171 -14.40 -0.48 33.02
C ASN A 171 -13.10 -0.76 33.79
N GLU A 172 -11.91 -0.25 33.46
CA GLU A 172 -10.71 -0.67 34.23
C GLU A 172 -9.65 0.43 34.42
N THR A 173 -9.36 0.74 35.70
CA THR A 173 -8.38 1.75 36.17
C THR A 173 -6.92 1.25 36.21
N ASP A 174 -6.65 -0.02 35.86
CA ASP A 174 -5.32 -0.64 35.99
C ASP A 174 -4.80 -1.32 34.69
N VAL A 175 -5.46 -1.12 33.54
CA VAL A 175 -5.06 -1.75 32.26
C VAL A 175 -3.89 -0.98 31.63
N PRO A 176 -2.78 -1.65 31.27
CA PRO A 176 -1.67 -1.03 30.56
C PRO A 176 -2.16 -0.31 29.30
N LEU A 177 -1.54 0.82 28.93
CA LEU A 177 -1.80 1.40 27.60
C LEU A 177 -1.62 0.34 26.52
N CYS A 178 -2.42 0.48 25.45
CA CYS A 178 -2.40 -0.40 24.30
C CYS A 178 -0.97 -0.68 23.81
N TYR A 179 -0.54 -1.94 23.89
CA TYR A 179 0.77 -2.35 23.41
C TYR A 179 0.73 -2.50 21.90
N VAL A 180 1.25 -1.50 21.19
CA VAL A 180 1.46 -1.59 19.74
C VAL A 180 2.66 -2.49 19.49
N THR A 181 2.50 -3.42 18.55
CA THR A 181 3.52 -4.41 18.20
C THR A 181 4.10 -4.05 16.84
N ASP A 182 5.27 -4.60 16.50
CA ASP A 182 5.83 -4.44 15.15
C ASP A 182 4.87 -4.90 14.05
N LYS A 183 4.05 -5.93 14.31
CA LYS A 183 3.03 -6.40 13.36
C LYS A 183 1.98 -5.33 13.09
N HIS A 184 1.51 -4.62 14.12
CA HIS A 184 0.54 -3.54 13.96
C HIS A 184 1.10 -2.40 13.10
N THR A 185 2.35 -2.02 13.34
CA THR A 185 3.05 -0.99 12.56
C THR A 185 3.20 -1.42 11.10
N ARG A 186 3.72 -2.63 10.86
CA ARG A 186 3.94 -3.17 9.51
C ARG A 186 2.65 -3.32 8.71
N PHE A 187 1.59 -3.81 9.35
CA PHE A 187 0.27 -3.89 8.70
C PHE A 187 -0.27 -2.49 8.36
N SER A 188 -0.16 -1.53 9.28
CA SER A 188 -0.60 -0.15 9.04
C SER A 188 0.19 0.49 7.89
N ASP A 189 1.51 0.31 7.86
CA ASP A 189 2.38 0.82 6.80
C ASP A 189 2.02 0.20 5.44
N LEU A 190 1.76 -1.11 5.37
CA LEU A 190 1.30 -1.77 4.14
C LEU A 190 0.00 -1.15 3.59
N VAL A 191 -0.98 -0.90 4.48
CA VAL A 191 -2.24 -0.22 4.12
C VAL A 191 -1.98 1.20 3.64
N TYR A 192 -1.15 1.98 4.35
CA TYR A 192 -0.88 3.37 3.99
C TYR A 192 -0.06 3.50 2.71
N ASN A 193 0.94 2.65 2.50
CA ASN A 193 1.73 2.62 1.26
C ASN A 193 0.84 2.30 0.06
N SER A 194 -0.03 1.29 0.18
CA SER A 194 -1.01 0.97 -0.87
C SER A 194 -1.96 2.14 -1.14
N PHE A 195 -2.47 2.79 -0.09
CA PHE A 195 -3.36 3.95 -0.23
C PHE A 195 -2.67 5.20 -0.80
N GLN A 196 -1.36 5.38 -0.58
CA GLN A 196 -0.65 6.55 -1.12
C GLN A 196 -0.71 6.63 -2.65
N GLU A 197 -0.82 5.49 -3.33
CA GLU A 197 -0.88 5.43 -4.79
C GLU A 197 -2.28 5.75 -5.35
N VAL A 198 -3.33 5.69 -4.53
CA VAL A 198 -4.72 5.94 -4.94
C VAL A 198 -4.90 7.33 -5.56
N HIS A 199 -5.66 7.41 -6.65
CA HIS A 199 -5.99 8.67 -7.30
C HIS A 199 -7.04 9.47 -6.51
N SER A 200 -8.19 8.84 -6.22
CA SER A 200 -9.33 9.44 -5.52
C SER A 200 -9.19 9.31 -4.00
N LYS A 201 -8.16 9.97 -3.44
CA LYS A 201 -7.83 9.88 -2.01
C LYS A 201 -8.97 10.36 -1.10
N ALA A 202 -9.74 11.36 -1.50
CA ALA A 202 -10.85 11.86 -0.68
C ALA A 202 -11.96 10.82 -0.55
N GLU A 203 -12.30 10.18 -1.65
CA GLU A 203 -13.37 9.21 -1.78
C GLU A 203 -13.03 7.91 -1.04
N LEU A 204 -11.78 7.45 -1.14
CA LEU A 204 -11.36 6.15 -0.60
C LEU A 204 -10.75 6.21 0.81
N LEU A 205 -10.60 7.38 1.41
CA LEU A 205 -10.01 7.51 2.74
C LEU A 205 -10.78 6.69 3.80
N SER A 206 -12.11 6.64 3.67
CA SER A 206 -12.94 5.84 4.56
C SER A 206 -12.65 4.33 4.44
N HIS A 207 -12.42 3.82 3.22
CA HIS A 207 -12.02 2.43 3.00
C HIS A 207 -10.65 2.13 3.64
N CYS A 208 -9.70 3.07 3.54
CA CYS A 208 -8.38 2.94 4.18
C CYS A 208 -8.50 2.83 5.70
N PHE A 209 -9.29 3.70 6.34
CA PHE A 209 -9.49 3.65 7.80
C PHE A 209 -10.28 2.43 8.25
N ASN A 210 -11.30 2.02 7.49
CA ASN A 210 -12.04 0.78 7.76
C ASN A 210 -11.16 -0.46 7.63
N CYS A 211 -10.18 -0.45 6.72
CA CYS A 211 -9.18 -1.50 6.58
C CYS A 211 -8.39 -1.72 7.87
N THR A 212 -8.09 -0.64 8.61
CA THR A 212 -7.44 -0.68 9.93
C THR A 212 -8.39 -0.94 11.11
N GLY A 213 -9.66 -1.28 10.85
CA GLY A 213 -10.67 -1.46 11.90
C GLY A 213 -11.12 -0.15 12.54
N GLY A 214 -10.98 0.98 11.84
CA GLY A 214 -11.30 2.31 12.35
C GLY A 214 -10.29 2.85 13.38
N THR A 215 -9.19 2.12 13.62
CA THR A 215 -8.10 2.54 14.51
C THR A 215 -6.83 2.81 13.71
N VAL A 216 -6.51 4.09 13.58
CA VAL A 216 -5.43 4.61 12.75
C VAL A 216 -4.19 4.83 13.60
N LEU A 217 -3.14 4.05 13.34
CA LEU A 217 -1.83 4.24 13.94
C LEU A 217 -1.11 5.40 13.26
N VAL A 218 -0.65 6.37 14.04
CA VAL A 218 0.09 7.51 13.52
C VAL A 218 1.54 7.09 13.25
N THR A 219 1.78 6.54 12.06
CA THR A 219 3.12 6.21 11.56
C THR A 219 3.71 7.36 10.73
N LYS A 220 4.99 7.23 10.36
CA LYS A 220 5.64 8.16 9.43
C LYS A 220 4.91 8.18 8.08
N GLN A 221 4.47 7.03 7.61
CA GLN A 221 3.80 6.82 6.33
C GLN A 221 2.42 7.50 6.30
N LEU A 222 1.65 7.38 7.38
CA LEU A 222 0.41 8.14 7.52
C LEU A 222 0.68 9.65 7.49
N THR A 223 1.74 10.09 8.17
CA THR A 223 2.11 11.51 8.21
C THR A 223 2.44 12.02 6.80
N GLU A 224 3.22 11.27 6.03
CA GLU A 224 3.56 11.61 4.63
C GLU A 224 2.31 11.61 3.73
N LEU A 225 1.41 10.64 3.91
CA LEU A 225 0.13 10.56 3.21
C LEU A 225 -0.72 11.82 3.50
N LEU A 226 -0.87 12.20 4.76
CA LEU A 226 -1.65 13.35 5.19
C LEU A 226 -1.04 14.70 4.76
N GLN A 227 0.28 14.75 4.53
CA GLN A 227 0.94 15.93 3.95
C GLN A 227 0.65 16.10 2.46
N LYS A 228 0.58 14.98 1.73
CA LYS A 228 0.26 14.97 0.30
C LYS A 228 -1.24 15.14 0.06
N ALA A 229 -2.09 14.75 1.01
CA ALA A 229 -3.55 14.90 0.93
C ALA A 229 -3.99 16.36 1.09
N LYS A 230 -5.02 16.78 0.34
CA LYS A 230 -5.59 18.12 0.48
C LYS A 230 -6.53 18.14 1.69
N VAL A 231 -6.64 19.30 2.36
CA VAL A 231 -7.44 19.47 3.58
C VAL A 231 -8.92 19.08 3.40
N LYS A 232 -9.48 19.24 2.19
CA LYS A 232 -10.88 18.91 1.90
C LYS A 232 -11.14 17.40 1.95
N ASP A 233 -10.13 16.60 1.66
CA ASP A 233 -10.20 15.13 1.56
C ASP A 233 -10.45 14.50 2.94
N LEU A 234 -9.97 15.16 4.01
CA LEU A 234 -10.07 14.70 5.40
C LEU A 234 -11.42 15.02 6.06
N THR A 235 -12.14 16.03 5.53
CA THR A 235 -13.41 16.48 6.10
C THR A 235 -14.59 15.55 5.78
N GLN A 236 -14.43 14.64 4.81
CA GLN A 236 -15.45 13.69 4.37
C GLN A 236 -15.44 12.36 5.15
N VAL A 237 -14.60 12.23 6.18
CA VAL A 237 -14.58 11.04 7.04
C VAL A 237 -15.85 11.05 7.90
N THR A 238 -16.87 10.32 7.44
CA THR A 238 -18.20 10.24 8.07
C THR A 238 -18.25 9.28 9.25
N HIS A 239 -17.28 8.38 9.38
CA HIS A 239 -17.20 7.39 10.44
C HIS A 239 -16.24 7.83 11.54
N SER A 240 -16.51 7.37 12.75
CA SER A 240 -15.67 7.56 13.93
C SER A 240 -14.29 6.94 13.70
N VAL A 241 -13.23 7.74 13.83
CA VAL A 241 -11.85 7.25 13.73
C VAL A 241 -11.15 7.41 15.07
N ASN A 242 -10.50 6.34 15.51
CA ASN A 242 -9.63 6.35 16.68
C ASN A 242 -8.19 6.57 16.21
N PHE A 243 -7.53 7.60 16.72
CA PHE A 243 -6.11 7.82 16.43
C PHE A 243 -5.27 7.28 17.59
N LEU A 244 -4.26 6.50 17.25
CA LEU A 244 -3.30 5.95 18.18
C LEU A 244 -1.89 6.45 17.83
N HIS A 245 -1.21 7.09 18.78
CA HIS A 245 0.18 7.51 18.62
C HIS A 245 1.02 6.97 19.77
N CYS A 246 2.02 6.13 19.48
CA CYS A 246 2.93 5.58 20.48
C CYS A 246 4.34 6.15 20.30
N PHE A 247 4.91 6.72 21.35
CA PHE A 247 6.34 6.99 21.42
C PHE A 247 7.05 5.71 21.88
N ASP A 248 8.00 5.23 21.10
CA ASP A 248 8.80 4.06 21.48
C ASP A 248 9.89 4.50 22.46
N SER A 249 9.92 3.87 23.64
CA SER A 249 11.05 3.92 24.56
C SER A 249 11.53 2.49 24.83
N SER A 250 12.09 1.86 23.81
CA SER A 250 12.77 0.57 23.95
C SER A 250 14.14 0.74 24.62
N PRO A 251 14.54 -0.12 25.59
CA PRO A 251 15.85 -0.11 26.23
C PRO A 251 16.85 -1.08 25.55
N SER A 252 16.74 -1.39 24.26
CA SER A 252 17.66 -2.32 23.59
C SER A 252 17.98 -1.89 22.16
N PRO A 253 19.27 -1.72 21.80
CA PRO A 253 19.68 -1.24 20.50
C PRO A 253 19.77 -2.42 19.52
N ARG A 254 19.12 -2.30 18.35
CA ARG A 254 19.34 -3.02 17.06
C ARG A 254 17.96 -3.38 16.47
N LEU A 255 17.55 -2.95 15.29
CA LEU A 255 18.22 -2.42 14.10
C LEU A 255 17.24 -1.45 13.41
N ASN A 256 17.76 -0.32 12.92
CA ASN A 256 17.06 0.71 12.13
C ASN A 256 15.96 1.49 12.87
N GLU A 257 16.17 1.73 14.17
CA GLU A 257 15.36 2.60 15.02
C GLU A 257 15.22 4.00 14.41
N ILE A 258 13.97 4.40 14.18
CA ILE A 258 13.61 5.80 13.97
C ILE A 258 13.77 6.48 15.34
N GLU A 259 14.95 7.05 15.59
CA GLU A 259 15.17 7.98 16.71
C GLU A 259 14.30 9.22 16.51
N LEU A 260 13.07 9.20 17.00
CA LEU A 260 12.27 10.42 17.16
C LEU A 260 12.68 11.09 18.47
N SER A 261 13.66 11.98 18.36
CA SER A 261 14.10 12.86 19.44
C SER A 261 12.94 13.58 20.16
N PRO A 262 13.14 14.12 21.37
CA PRO A 262 12.09 14.75 22.21
C PRO A 262 11.42 15.99 21.61
N THR A 263 11.73 16.35 20.37
CA THR A 263 11.06 17.41 19.59
C THR A 263 10.30 16.82 18.40
N SER A 264 9.82 15.58 18.55
CA SER A 264 9.17 14.76 17.52
C SER A 264 8.35 15.60 16.54
N VAL A 265 8.93 15.75 15.35
CA VAL A 265 8.28 16.32 14.17
C VAL A 265 6.92 15.68 13.95
N GLY A 266 6.75 14.39 14.32
CA GLY A 266 5.48 13.67 14.28
C GLY A 266 4.42 14.27 15.20
N THR A 267 4.77 14.74 16.40
CA THR A 267 3.80 15.26 17.38
C THR A 267 3.37 16.68 17.07
N VAL A 268 4.29 17.56 16.66
CA VAL A 268 3.93 18.88 16.14
C VAL A 268 3.05 18.75 14.88
N LYS A 269 3.35 17.76 14.03
CA LYS A 269 2.52 17.47 12.86
C LYS A 269 1.17 16.90 13.25
N LEU A 270 1.10 15.95 14.17
CA LEU A 270 -0.17 15.40 14.69
C LEU A 270 -1.01 16.54 15.28
N ALA A 271 -0.44 17.42 16.10
CA ALA A 271 -1.12 18.60 16.62
C ALA A 271 -1.69 19.48 15.50
N SER A 272 -0.95 19.68 14.40
CA SER A 272 -1.43 20.44 13.23
C SER A 272 -2.50 19.73 12.40
N LEU A 273 -2.56 18.39 12.47
CA LEU A 273 -3.48 17.54 11.72
C LEU A 273 -4.76 17.26 12.52
N LEU A 274 -4.62 17.16 13.85
CA LEU A 274 -5.61 17.30 14.91
C LEU A 274 -6.88 17.97 14.37
N PRO A 275 -6.87 19.34 14.32
CA PRO A 275 -7.96 20.21 13.90
C PRO A 275 -8.67 19.88 12.58
N ARG A 276 -8.10 19.04 11.71
CA ARG A 276 -8.64 18.73 10.38
C ARG A 276 -9.65 17.58 10.39
N PHE A 277 -9.71 16.80 11.45
CA PHE A 277 -10.67 15.71 11.59
C PHE A 277 -11.90 16.21 12.34
N ASN A 278 -13.11 16.00 11.84
CA ASN A 278 -14.31 16.51 12.53
C ASN A 278 -14.89 15.51 13.55
N ASN A 279 -14.49 14.23 13.47
CA ASN A 279 -15.14 13.10 14.15
C ASN A 279 -14.16 12.17 14.87
N ILE A 280 -13.25 12.73 15.69
CA ILE A 280 -12.39 11.94 16.58
C ILE A 280 -13.19 11.57 17.83
N ILE A 281 -13.34 10.28 18.11
CA ILE A 281 -14.08 9.78 19.30
C ILE A 281 -13.14 9.41 20.43
N SER A 282 -12.07 8.66 20.12
CA SER A 282 -11.04 8.28 21.08
C SER A 282 -9.66 8.68 20.58
N LEU A 283 -8.86 9.25 21.47
CA LEU A 283 -7.47 9.58 21.22
C LEU A 283 -6.61 8.94 22.31
N CYS A 284 -5.76 7.99 21.91
CA CYS A 284 -4.80 7.35 22.80
C CYS A 284 -3.39 7.79 22.41
N LEU A 285 -2.69 8.40 23.37
CA LEU A 285 -1.34 8.91 23.21
C LEU A 285 -0.45 8.26 24.27
N ASP A 286 0.58 7.54 23.83
CA ASP A 286 1.67 7.16 24.72
C ASP A 286 2.81 8.15 24.54
N LEU A 287 3.01 9.05 25.50
CA LEU A 287 4.10 10.04 25.53
C LEU A 287 5.24 9.60 26.45
N SER A 288 5.28 8.33 26.88
CA SER A 288 6.42 7.81 27.64
C SER A 288 7.70 7.96 26.83
N GLY A 289 8.72 8.61 27.41
CA GLY A 289 9.94 9.01 26.70
C GLY A 289 9.91 10.39 26.01
N CYS A 290 8.78 11.10 25.99
CA CYS A 290 8.72 12.47 25.45
C CYS A 290 9.23 13.48 26.49
N CYS A 291 10.48 13.96 26.34
CA CYS A 291 11.11 14.88 27.30
C CYS A 291 10.67 16.36 27.15
N ALA A 292 9.83 16.72 26.17
CA ALA A 292 9.48 18.11 25.88
C ALA A 292 8.05 18.47 26.31
N ALA A 293 7.93 19.04 27.51
CA ALA A 293 6.66 19.54 28.06
C ALA A 293 5.89 20.48 27.09
N ALA A 294 6.60 21.35 26.37
CA ALA A 294 5.98 22.28 25.41
C ALA A 294 5.28 21.59 24.22
N VAL A 295 5.75 20.40 23.82
CA VAL A 295 5.14 19.61 22.74
C VAL A 295 3.85 18.95 23.23
N VAL A 296 3.86 18.45 24.46
CA VAL A 296 2.67 17.92 25.13
C VAL A 296 1.61 19.00 25.26
N ASP A 297 1.98 20.20 25.73
CA ASP A 297 1.07 21.33 25.87
C ASP A 297 0.47 21.76 24.51
N THR A 298 1.28 21.82 23.46
CA THR A 298 0.82 22.16 22.10
C THR A 298 -0.19 21.14 21.56
N LEU A 299 0.07 19.85 21.78
CA LEU A 299 -0.82 18.76 21.37
C LEU A 299 -2.13 18.82 22.16
N VAL A 300 -2.07 19.00 23.48
CA VAL A 300 -3.23 19.15 24.37
C VAL A 300 -4.09 20.34 23.96
N ILE A 301 -3.49 21.50 23.65
CA ILE A 301 -4.21 22.68 23.16
C ILE A 301 -4.89 22.43 21.81
N SER A 302 -4.27 21.62 20.94
CA SER A 302 -4.82 21.31 19.61
C SER A 302 -6.00 20.33 19.66
N ILE A 303 -6.18 19.62 20.77
CA ILE A 303 -7.31 18.73 21.03
C ILE A 303 -8.50 19.58 21.51
N THR A 304 -9.10 20.35 20.60
CA THR A 304 -10.32 21.14 20.85
C THR A 304 -11.56 20.47 20.27
N TYR A 305 -11.77 19.18 20.60
CA TYR A 305 -12.86 18.39 20.05
C TYR A 305 -14.02 18.23 21.02
N LYS A 306 -15.19 18.77 20.66
CA LYS A 306 -16.45 18.55 21.40
C LYS A 306 -16.94 17.09 21.33
N THR A 307 -16.44 16.31 20.38
CA THR A 307 -16.83 14.92 20.08
C THR A 307 -15.97 13.86 20.76
N LEU A 308 -14.88 14.27 21.43
CA LEU A 308 -13.97 13.38 22.12
C LEU A 308 -14.65 12.82 23.38
N SER A 309 -14.96 11.53 23.41
CA SER A 309 -15.55 10.86 24.57
C SER A 309 -14.51 10.11 25.41
N GLY A 310 -13.33 9.83 24.85
CA GLY A 310 -12.21 9.19 25.55
C GLY A 310 -10.86 9.81 25.22
N TYR A 311 -10.10 10.15 26.25
CA TYR A 311 -8.71 10.63 26.15
C TYR A 311 -7.85 9.86 27.13
N ARG A 312 -6.78 9.22 26.64
CA ARG A 312 -5.77 8.56 27.48
C ARG A 312 -4.39 9.02 27.07
N CYS A 313 -3.63 9.52 28.03
CA CYS A 313 -2.27 10.02 27.85
C CYS A 313 -1.36 9.40 28.91
N ARG A 314 -0.30 8.70 28.50
CA ARG A 314 0.76 8.26 29.41
C ARG A 314 1.93 9.23 29.35
N VAL A 315 2.39 9.72 30.50
CA VAL A 315 3.51 10.66 30.60
C VAL A 315 4.42 10.21 31.72
N GLU A 316 5.32 9.25 31.47
CA GLU A 316 6.44 8.88 32.36
C GLU A 316 7.66 8.42 31.56
#